data_AF-A0A6P2FWV7-F1
#
_entry.id   AF-A0A6P2FWV7-F1
#
_cell.length_a   1.000
_cell.length_b   1.000
_cell.length_c   1.000
_cell.angle_alpha   90.00
_cell.angle_beta   90.00
_cell.angle_gamma   90.00
#
_symmetry.space_group_name_H-M   'P 1'
#
loop_
_entity.id
_entity.type
_entity.pdbx_description
1 polymer ?
#
loop_
_entity_poly.entity_id
_entity_poly.type
_entity_poly.pdbx_seq_one_letter_code
_entity_poly.pdbx_strand_id
1 'polypeptide(L)'
;MGRELKRVALDFKWPLEKVWKGFLNPFSKHARPCRQCGGRGESPQLTELHNQWYGYSAFRPEDRGSRPWTTEDAPIIAFASRNLESAPGFYGQGPVALNREAQRLCDLFNQQWSHHLNDDDVAALLEADRLWDFTSTFSPGDGWVKKEPAVVPTAAQVNAWSIGGMGHDSINSWAVIRAECKRLGHPMSCSACEGECQIWRTNRLRKKAEKWTKVEPPAGLGYQIWEHTTEGSPISPVFATAKELAAWMVTEYRHRRDEGNFTSWMKFIEGPGWVPSGVIGGGRLFHGANIVRAFEEEQEPAIA
;
A
#
# COMPACT_ATOMS: atom_id res chain seq x y z
N MET A 1 4.22 -8.11 -1.59
CA MET A 1 5.23 -8.33 -2.66
C MET A 1 6.52 -8.81 -2.00
N GLY A 2 7.22 -9.79 -2.56
CA GLY A 2 8.41 -10.38 -1.93
C GLY A 2 9.16 -11.38 -2.82
N ARG A 3 10.20 -12.02 -2.27
CA ARG A 3 10.96 -13.10 -2.90
C ARG A 3 10.75 -14.38 -2.12
N GLU A 4 10.61 -15.48 -2.83
CA GLU A 4 10.36 -16.81 -2.27
C GLU A 4 11.31 -17.83 -2.92
N LEU A 5 11.96 -18.65 -2.11
CA LEU A 5 12.67 -19.84 -2.55
C LEU A 5 11.67 -20.97 -2.74
N LYS A 6 11.61 -21.55 -3.95
CA LYS A 6 10.86 -22.79 -4.20
C LYS A 6 11.81 -23.94 -4.53
N ARG A 7 11.40 -25.14 -4.10
CA ARG A 7 12.06 -26.40 -4.43
C ARG A 7 11.31 -27.09 -5.56
N VAL A 8 11.90 -27.10 -6.75
CA VAL A 8 11.25 -27.54 -8.00
C VAL A 8 12.03 -28.69 -8.67
N ALA A 9 11.40 -29.42 -9.58
CA ALA A 9 12.07 -30.45 -10.36
C ALA A 9 13.29 -29.89 -11.11
N LEU A 10 14.41 -30.61 -11.14
CA LEU A 10 15.67 -30.14 -11.74
C LEU A 10 15.54 -29.87 -13.25
N ASP A 11 14.63 -30.59 -13.91
CA ASP A 11 14.31 -30.45 -15.33
C ASP A 11 13.14 -29.49 -15.58
N PHE A 12 12.64 -28.80 -14.55
CA PHE A 12 11.56 -27.83 -14.68
C PHE A 12 12.00 -26.67 -15.58
N LYS A 13 11.38 -26.59 -16.76
CA LYS A 13 11.62 -25.53 -17.74
C LYS A 13 10.41 -24.61 -17.81
N TRP A 14 10.58 -23.39 -17.32
CA TRP A 14 9.62 -22.31 -17.48
C TRP A 14 10.37 -21.01 -17.81
N PRO A 15 9.84 -20.16 -18.71
CA PRO A 15 10.49 -18.89 -19.02
C PRO A 15 10.60 -18.02 -17.76
N LEU A 16 11.75 -17.38 -17.58
CA LEU A 16 11.94 -16.43 -16.48
C LEU A 16 10.97 -15.26 -16.63
N GLU A 17 10.51 -14.73 -15.49
CA GLU A 17 9.62 -13.58 -15.40
C GLU A 17 8.28 -13.77 -16.12
N LYS A 18 7.92 -15.02 -16.39
CA LYS A 18 6.59 -15.39 -16.87
C LYS A 18 5.84 -16.06 -15.74
N VAL A 19 4.64 -15.56 -15.50
CA VAL A 19 3.69 -16.12 -14.55
C VAL A 19 3.51 -17.62 -14.80
N TRP A 20 3.63 -18.43 -13.76
CA TRP A 20 3.38 -19.85 -13.87
C TRP A 20 1.91 -20.11 -14.22
N LYS A 21 1.66 -20.90 -15.27
CA LYS A 21 0.28 -21.20 -15.72
C LYS A 21 -0.59 -21.84 -14.65
N GLY A 22 0.00 -22.55 -13.68
CA GLY A 22 -0.74 -23.13 -12.55
C GLY A 22 -1.25 -22.09 -11.56
N PHE A 23 -0.76 -20.85 -11.63
CA PHE A 23 -1.27 -19.72 -10.87
C PHE A 23 -2.33 -18.90 -11.62
N LEU A 24 -2.59 -19.21 -12.90
CA LEU A 24 -3.60 -18.54 -13.71
C LEU A 24 -4.90 -19.34 -13.73
N ASN A 25 -5.97 -18.74 -13.21
CA ASN A 25 -7.32 -19.31 -13.30
C ASN A 25 -7.79 -19.29 -14.77
N PRO A 26 -7.95 -20.46 -15.43
CA PRO A 26 -8.28 -20.51 -16.85
C PRO A 26 -9.70 -20.06 -17.14
N PHE A 27 -10.55 -19.92 -16.12
CA PHE A 27 -11.93 -19.46 -16.27
C PHE A 27 -12.05 -17.94 -16.25
N SER A 28 -11.07 -17.19 -15.72
CA SER A 28 -11.13 -15.73 -15.62
C SER A 28 -11.32 -15.03 -16.96
N LYS A 29 -10.84 -15.62 -18.07
CA LYS A 29 -11.08 -15.14 -19.44
C LYS A 29 -12.56 -15.08 -19.85
N HIS A 30 -13.44 -15.72 -19.09
CA HIS A 30 -14.88 -15.74 -19.33
C HIS A 30 -15.65 -14.71 -18.48
N ALA A 31 -14.96 -14.03 -17.57
CA ALA A 31 -15.46 -12.84 -16.92
C ALA A 31 -15.08 -11.62 -17.77
N ARG A 32 -15.96 -10.62 -17.80
CA ARG A 32 -15.66 -9.32 -18.41
C ARG A 32 -15.82 -8.23 -17.35
N PRO A 33 -14.99 -7.18 -17.34
CA PRO A 33 -15.21 -6.05 -16.46
C PRO A 33 -16.64 -5.50 -16.61
N CYS A 34 -17.27 -5.17 -15.50
CA CYS A 34 -18.60 -4.57 -15.52
C CYS A 34 -18.52 -3.20 -16.21
N ARG A 35 -19.20 -3.03 -17.35
CA ARG A 35 -19.16 -1.79 -18.12
C ARG A 35 -19.80 -0.60 -17.39
N GLN A 36 -20.79 -0.86 -16.54
CA GLN A 36 -21.51 0.21 -15.84
C GLN A 36 -20.63 0.91 -14.79
N CYS A 37 -19.82 0.16 -14.04
CA CYS A 37 -18.91 0.74 -13.04
C CYS A 37 -17.45 0.76 -13.51
N GLY A 38 -17.18 0.47 -14.79
CA GLY A 38 -15.81 0.39 -15.31
C GLY A 38 -14.92 -0.66 -14.62
N GLY A 39 -15.52 -1.69 -14.03
CA GLY A 39 -14.80 -2.72 -13.28
C GLY A 39 -14.45 -2.38 -11.83
N ARG A 40 -14.99 -1.29 -11.27
CA ARG A 40 -14.74 -0.92 -9.85
C ARG A 40 -15.63 -1.65 -8.84
N GLY A 41 -16.78 -2.14 -9.27
CA GLY A 41 -17.79 -2.75 -8.37
C GLY A 41 -18.61 -1.74 -7.57
N GLU A 42 -18.27 -0.46 -7.64
CA GLU A 42 -18.87 0.62 -6.83
C GLU A 42 -20.12 1.23 -7.48
N SER A 43 -20.99 1.78 -6.65
CA SER A 43 -22.10 2.62 -7.12
C SER A 43 -21.60 3.98 -7.62
N PRO A 44 -22.36 4.69 -8.47
CA PRO A 44 -22.03 6.05 -8.87
C PRO A 44 -21.88 7.02 -7.69
N GLN A 45 -22.71 6.88 -6.66
CA GLN A 45 -22.68 7.72 -5.46
C GLN A 45 -21.41 7.51 -4.65
N LEU A 46 -21.00 6.25 -4.48
CA LEU A 46 -19.75 5.93 -3.77
C LEU A 46 -18.55 6.44 -4.55
N THR A 47 -18.52 6.23 -5.88
CA THR A 47 -17.43 6.75 -6.73
C THR A 47 -17.36 8.28 -6.67
N GLU A 48 -18.49 8.99 -6.62
CA GLU A 48 -18.49 10.45 -6.48
C GLU A 48 -17.87 10.90 -5.15
N LEU A 49 -18.29 10.30 -4.03
CA LEU A 49 -17.72 10.58 -2.71
C LEU A 49 -16.21 10.26 -2.64
N HIS A 50 -15.79 9.18 -3.29
CA HIS A 50 -14.37 8.83 -3.42
C HIS A 50 -13.59 9.84 -4.27
N ASN A 51 -14.20 10.38 -5.33
CA ASN A 51 -13.58 11.43 -6.12
C ASN A 51 -13.44 12.73 -5.31
N GLN A 52 -14.43 13.09 -4.50
CA GLN A 52 -14.33 14.27 -3.61
C GLN A 52 -13.25 14.09 -2.54
N TRP A 53 -13.06 12.87 -2.03
CA TRP A 53 -12.00 12.54 -1.07
C TRP A 53 -10.60 12.96 -1.55
N TYR A 54 -10.29 12.65 -2.82
CA TYR A 54 -8.99 12.91 -3.45
C TYR A 54 -8.98 14.14 -4.36
N GLY A 55 -10.07 14.91 -4.42
CA GLY A 55 -10.18 16.11 -5.27
C GLY A 55 -10.23 15.84 -6.77
N TYR A 56 -10.71 14.66 -7.17
CA TYR A 56 -11.00 14.32 -8.57
C TYR A 56 -12.39 14.81 -9.01
N SER A 57 -13.24 15.23 -8.07
CA SER A 57 -14.50 15.91 -8.34
C SER A 57 -14.65 17.13 -7.44
N ALA A 58 -15.62 17.99 -7.78
CA ALA A 58 -15.84 19.25 -7.07
C ALA A 58 -16.17 18.97 -5.59
N PHE A 59 -15.44 19.64 -4.70
CA PHE A 59 -15.60 19.56 -3.27
C PHE A 59 -15.46 20.95 -2.67
N ARG A 60 -16.24 21.24 -1.63
CA ARG A 60 -16.11 22.45 -0.83
C ARG A 60 -15.96 22.11 0.64
N PRO A 61 -15.00 22.70 1.36
CA PRO A 61 -14.84 22.51 2.80
C PRO A 61 -16.14 22.70 3.60
N GLU A 62 -16.96 23.67 3.16
CA GLU A 62 -18.20 24.02 3.84
C GLU A 62 -19.26 22.90 3.78
N ASP A 63 -19.22 22.03 2.75
CA ASP A 63 -20.13 20.88 2.63
C ASP A 63 -19.91 19.86 3.76
N ARG A 64 -18.78 19.98 4.47
CA ARG A 64 -18.44 19.20 5.67
C ARG A 64 -18.42 20.04 6.94
N GLY A 65 -18.92 21.27 6.91
CA GLY A 65 -18.83 22.17 8.07
C GLY A 65 -17.40 22.56 8.44
N SER A 66 -16.44 22.37 7.53
CA SER A 66 -15.07 22.84 7.67
C SER A 66 -14.93 24.22 7.04
N ARG A 67 -13.84 24.93 7.36
CA ARG A 67 -13.46 26.16 6.66
C ARG A 67 -12.31 25.88 5.69
N PRO A 68 -12.18 26.66 4.61
CA PRO A 68 -10.99 26.62 3.78
C PRO A 68 -9.73 26.94 4.59
N TRP A 69 -8.64 26.26 4.26
CA TRP A 69 -7.29 26.59 4.65
C TRP A 69 -6.88 27.92 4.02
N THR A 70 -6.12 28.72 4.79
CA THR A 70 -5.53 29.98 4.35
C THR A 70 -4.01 29.93 4.44
N THR A 71 -3.34 30.88 3.80
CA THR A 71 -1.88 31.00 3.85
C THR A 71 -1.33 31.39 5.23
N GLU A 72 -2.21 31.72 6.18
CA GLU A 72 -1.89 32.06 7.56
C GLU A 72 -1.99 30.85 8.50
N ASP A 73 -2.58 29.74 8.05
CA ASP A 73 -2.77 28.56 8.87
C ASP A 73 -1.44 27.84 9.14
N ALA A 74 -1.16 27.59 10.42
CA ALA A 74 0.10 27.01 10.86
C ALA A 74 0.47 25.68 10.17
N PRO A 75 -0.46 24.72 9.94
CA PRO A 75 -0.15 23.49 9.19
C PRO A 75 0.30 23.76 7.74
N ILE A 76 -0.29 24.76 7.08
CA ILE A 76 0.07 25.15 5.71
C ILE A 76 1.45 25.77 5.68
N ILE A 77 1.73 26.73 6.58
CA ILE A 77 3.03 27.39 6.69
C ILE A 77 4.14 26.38 6.98
N ALA A 78 3.90 25.43 7.88
CA ALA A 78 4.86 24.40 8.24
C ALA A 78 5.19 23.49 7.05
N PHE A 79 4.17 23.05 6.30
CA PHE A 79 4.38 22.22 5.11
C PHE A 79 5.11 23.00 4.01
N ALA A 80 4.70 24.23 3.74
CA ALA A 80 5.34 25.09 2.75
C ALA A 80 6.82 25.31 3.08
N SER A 81 7.14 25.63 4.34
CA SER A 81 8.52 25.77 4.81
C SER A 81 9.35 24.51 4.56
N ARG A 82 8.81 23.32 4.92
CA ARG A 82 9.46 22.04 4.67
C ARG A 82 9.75 21.79 3.18
N ASN A 83 8.82 22.15 2.30
CA ASN A 83 9.03 22.03 0.85
C ASN A 83 10.17 22.93 0.38
N LEU A 84 10.19 24.19 0.81
CA LEU A 84 11.28 25.12 0.49
C LEU A 84 12.65 24.64 0.99
N GLU A 85 12.69 24.10 2.21
CA GLU A 85 13.93 23.55 2.80
C GLU A 85 14.43 22.31 2.06
N SER A 86 13.51 21.41 1.67
CA SER A 86 13.86 20.15 1.01
C SER A 86 14.32 20.31 -0.45
N ALA A 87 13.80 21.32 -1.16
CA ALA A 87 14.13 21.54 -2.58
C ALA A 87 14.14 23.04 -2.94
N PRO A 88 15.08 23.83 -2.39
CA PRO A 88 15.10 25.30 -2.57
C PRO A 88 15.30 25.74 -4.02
N GLY A 89 15.97 24.92 -4.85
CA GLY A 89 16.13 25.20 -6.29
C GLY A 89 14.82 25.11 -7.08
N PHE A 90 13.86 24.32 -6.62
CA PHE A 90 12.54 24.18 -7.24
C PHE A 90 11.53 25.16 -6.66
N TYR A 91 11.40 25.19 -5.33
CA TYR A 91 10.39 26.01 -4.65
C TYR A 91 10.81 27.47 -4.44
N GLY A 92 12.10 27.81 -4.57
CA GLY A 92 12.64 29.14 -4.27
C GLY A 92 12.90 29.36 -2.79
N GLN A 93 13.25 30.59 -2.42
CA GLN A 93 13.58 30.99 -1.05
C GLN A 93 12.92 32.32 -0.66
N GLY A 94 12.82 32.54 0.65
CA GLY A 94 12.31 33.77 1.23
C GLY A 94 10.78 33.90 1.27
N PRO A 95 10.25 35.01 1.83
CA PRO A 95 8.83 35.16 2.14
C PRO A 95 7.89 35.06 0.93
N VAL A 96 8.33 35.53 -0.24
CA VAL A 96 7.54 35.46 -1.48
C VAL A 96 7.37 34.00 -1.94
N ALA A 97 8.45 33.21 -1.89
CA ALA A 97 8.39 31.80 -2.23
C ALA A 97 7.52 31.01 -1.25
N LEU A 98 7.61 31.33 0.05
CA LEU A 98 6.79 30.73 1.09
C LEU A 98 5.31 30.99 0.84
N ASN A 99 4.91 32.25 0.62
CA ASN A 99 3.52 32.60 0.37
C ASN A 99 2.97 31.96 -0.91
N ARG A 100 3.78 31.89 -1.98
CA ARG A 100 3.40 31.19 -3.22
C ARG A 100 3.13 29.71 -2.97
N GLU A 101 4.01 29.03 -2.25
CA GLU A 101 3.83 27.61 -1.94
C GLU A 101 2.65 27.37 -0.99
N ALA A 102 2.47 28.22 0.02
CA ALA A 102 1.31 28.19 0.90
C ALA A 102 0.00 28.34 0.12
N GLN A 103 -0.06 29.26 -0.85
CA GLN A 103 -1.23 29.42 -1.71
C GLN A 103 -1.50 28.17 -2.55
N ARG A 104 -0.47 27.61 -3.20
CA ARG A 104 -0.59 26.37 -3.98
C ARG A 104 -1.12 25.20 -3.13
N LEU A 105 -0.68 25.10 -1.88
CA LEU A 105 -1.15 24.09 -0.94
C LEU A 105 -2.60 24.34 -0.53
N CYS A 106 -3.00 25.59 -0.26
CA CYS A 106 -4.40 25.93 0.01
C CYS A 106 -5.30 25.56 -1.18
N ASP A 107 -4.90 25.92 -2.39
CA ASP A 107 -5.66 25.60 -3.61
C ASP A 107 -5.83 24.08 -3.78
N LEU A 108 -4.79 23.30 -3.46
CA LEU A 108 -4.81 21.84 -3.55
C LEU A 108 -5.66 21.20 -2.46
N PHE A 109 -5.46 21.57 -1.19
CA PHE A 109 -6.08 20.90 -0.06
C PHE A 109 -7.55 21.29 0.12
N ASN A 110 -7.93 22.51 -0.22
CA ASN A 110 -9.32 22.96 -0.18
C ASN A 110 -10.22 22.24 -1.18
N GLN A 111 -9.65 21.53 -2.16
CA GLN A 111 -10.40 20.72 -3.13
C GLN A 111 -10.54 19.25 -2.70
N GLN A 112 -10.06 18.86 -1.51
CA GLN A 112 -10.00 17.46 -1.09
C GLN A 112 -10.72 17.27 0.24
N TRP A 113 -11.75 16.43 0.26
CA TRP A 113 -12.45 16.10 1.51
C TRP A 113 -11.52 15.50 2.57
N SER A 114 -10.47 14.77 2.17
CA SER A 114 -9.48 14.20 3.10
C SER A 114 -8.76 15.21 4.01
N HIS A 115 -8.88 16.52 3.79
CA HIS A 115 -8.32 17.58 4.65
C HIS A 115 -9.39 18.40 5.38
N HIS A 116 -10.66 18.00 5.26
CA HIS A 116 -11.83 18.72 5.74
C HIS A 116 -12.86 17.74 6.33
N LEU A 117 -12.40 16.83 7.19
CA LEU A 117 -13.26 15.91 7.94
C LEU A 117 -14.11 16.68 8.95
N ASN A 118 -15.30 16.12 9.22
CA ASN A 118 -16.18 16.55 10.32
C ASN A 118 -16.16 15.53 11.47
N ASP A 119 -16.92 15.80 12.53
CA ASP A 119 -16.96 14.91 13.71
C ASP A 119 -17.49 13.51 13.40
N ASP A 120 -18.44 13.40 12.45
CA ASP A 120 -18.98 12.13 11.98
C ASP A 120 -17.94 11.29 11.19
N ASP A 121 -17.01 11.95 10.48
CA ASP A 121 -15.90 11.31 9.79
C ASP A 121 -14.83 10.84 10.78
N VAL A 122 -14.54 11.66 11.80
CA VAL A 122 -13.64 11.28 12.90
C VAL A 122 -14.19 10.09 13.67
N ALA A 123 -15.49 10.08 13.97
CA ALA A 123 -16.15 8.95 14.61
C ALA A 123 -16.01 7.67 13.78
N ALA A 124 -16.22 7.74 12.46
CA ALA A 124 -16.03 6.60 11.56
C ALA A 124 -14.58 6.07 11.57
N LEU A 125 -13.58 6.96 11.64
CA LEU A 125 -12.18 6.55 11.73
C LEU A 125 -11.82 5.94 13.09
N LEU A 126 -12.43 6.41 14.18
CA LEU A 126 -12.27 5.81 15.51
C LEU A 126 -12.90 4.42 15.58
N GLU A 127 -14.11 4.26 15.03
CA GLU A 127 -14.80 2.96 14.93
C GLU A 127 -13.97 1.95 14.12
N ALA A 128 -13.30 2.42 13.05
CA ALA A 128 -12.42 1.61 12.22
C ALA A 128 -10.99 1.44 12.79
N ASP A 129 -10.72 1.95 14.00
CA ASP A 129 -9.43 1.91 14.69
C ASP A 129 -8.25 2.48 13.86
N ARG A 130 -8.44 3.68 13.27
CA ARG A 130 -7.52 4.26 12.28
C ARG A 130 -6.71 5.47 12.73
N LEU A 131 -7.00 6.05 13.89
CA LEU A 131 -6.34 7.27 14.39
C LEU A 131 -5.25 6.94 15.43
N TRP A 132 -4.32 6.04 15.10
CA TRP A 132 -3.32 5.54 16.04
C TRP A 132 -2.32 6.62 16.51
N ASP A 133 -2.00 7.60 15.68
CA ASP A 133 -1.15 8.74 16.08
C ASP A 133 -1.76 9.53 17.25
N PHE A 134 -3.09 9.53 17.36
CA PHE A 134 -3.80 10.15 18.47
C PHE A 134 -4.07 9.18 19.61
N THR A 135 -4.49 7.96 19.31
CA THR A 135 -5.06 7.00 20.27
C THR A 135 -4.05 6.02 20.86
N SER A 136 -2.83 5.96 20.31
CA SER A 136 -1.81 4.99 20.70
C SER A 136 -0.42 5.63 20.84
N THR A 137 0.49 4.93 21.51
CA THR A 137 1.92 5.23 21.58
C THR A 137 2.71 3.97 21.22
N PHE A 138 3.77 4.12 20.44
CA PHE A 138 4.67 3.01 20.15
C PHE A 138 5.72 2.87 21.27
N SER A 139 5.83 1.67 21.85
CA SER A 139 6.89 1.27 22.79
C SER A 139 7.74 0.18 22.13
N PRO A 140 9.07 0.33 22.05
CA PRO A 140 9.94 -0.74 21.59
C PRO A 140 9.74 -2.01 22.43
N GLY A 141 9.46 -3.15 21.78
CA GLY A 141 9.18 -4.43 22.44
C GLY A 141 7.69 -4.71 22.65
N ASP A 142 6.90 -3.71 23.06
CA ASP A 142 5.45 -3.88 23.28
C ASP A 142 4.61 -3.51 22.05
N GLY A 143 5.22 -2.81 21.08
CA GLY A 143 4.54 -2.32 19.89
C GLY A 143 3.62 -1.13 20.20
N TRP A 144 2.48 -1.06 19.50
CA TRP A 144 1.52 0.01 19.69
C TRP A 144 0.60 -0.27 20.87
N VAL A 145 0.64 0.61 21.88
CA VAL A 145 -0.17 0.52 23.10
C VAL A 145 -1.20 1.64 23.10
N LYS A 146 -2.45 1.33 23.44
CA LYS A 146 -3.54 2.33 23.54
C LYS A 146 -3.30 3.27 24.71
N LYS A 147 -3.57 4.57 24.51
CA LYS A 147 -3.47 5.59 25.55
C LYS A 147 -4.63 5.44 26.54
N GLU A 148 -4.31 5.57 27.83
CA GLU A 148 -5.27 5.63 28.91
C GLU A 148 -5.14 6.96 29.66
N PRO A 149 -6.22 7.77 29.77
CA PRO A 149 -7.57 7.51 29.25
C PRO A 149 -7.65 7.60 27.71
N ALA A 150 -8.67 6.97 27.13
CA ALA A 150 -8.92 7.00 25.69
C ALA A 150 -9.02 8.44 25.16
N VAL A 151 -8.30 8.72 24.07
CA VAL A 151 -8.26 10.03 23.43
C VAL A 151 -9.24 10.06 22.26
N VAL A 152 -10.11 11.08 22.21
CA VAL A 152 -10.98 11.38 21.07
C VAL A 152 -10.49 12.68 20.45
N PRO A 153 -9.77 12.66 19.31
CA PRO A 153 -9.33 13.88 18.66
C PRO A 153 -10.51 14.63 18.05
N THR A 154 -10.40 15.94 17.91
CA THR A 154 -11.38 16.76 17.20
C THR A 154 -11.14 16.71 15.69
N ALA A 155 -12.16 17.03 14.89
CA ALA A 155 -12.02 17.21 13.45
C ALA A 155 -10.88 18.19 13.08
N ALA A 156 -10.74 19.29 13.81
CA ALA A 156 -9.66 20.25 13.60
C ALA A 156 -8.26 19.64 13.83
N GLN A 157 -8.10 18.80 14.86
CA GLN A 157 -6.84 18.11 15.13
C GLN A 157 -6.49 17.11 14.02
N VAL A 158 -7.48 16.32 13.56
CA VAL A 158 -7.27 15.34 12.48
C VAL A 158 -6.99 16.05 11.15
N ASN A 159 -7.70 17.12 10.84
CA ASN A 159 -7.48 17.91 9.62
C ASN A 159 -6.08 18.54 9.62
N ALA A 160 -5.62 19.12 10.72
CA ALA A 160 -4.25 19.65 10.83
C ALA A 160 -3.19 18.54 10.69
N TRP A 161 -3.41 17.38 11.31
CA TRP A 161 -2.56 16.21 11.16
C TRP A 161 -2.50 15.69 9.72
N SER A 162 -3.62 15.71 9.00
CA SER A 162 -3.69 15.22 7.62
C SER A 162 -2.77 15.97 6.65
N ILE A 163 -2.45 17.24 6.97
CA ILE A 163 -1.51 18.06 6.20
C ILE A 163 -0.06 17.65 6.52
N GLY A 164 0.33 17.66 7.79
CA GLY A 164 1.73 17.52 8.18
C GLY A 164 2.23 16.08 8.37
N GLY A 165 1.33 15.15 8.69
CA GLY A 165 1.62 13.75 9.04
C GLY A 165 1.69 12.80 7.83
N MET A 166 1.51 11.50 8.08
CA MET A 166 1.41 10.50 7.00
C MET A 166 0.11 10.65 6.17
N GLY A 167 -0.83 11.47 6.63
CA GLY A 167 -2.10 11.70 5.97
C GLY A 167 -3.03 10.49 6.02
N HIS A 168 -4.11 10.55 5.24
CA HIS A 168 -5.04 9.43 5.14
C HIS A 168 -4.63 8.44 4.05
N ASP A 169 -4.59 7.15 4.39
CA ASP A 169 -4.45 6.08 3.41
C ASP A 169 -5.81 5.67 2.79
N SER A 170 -5.78 4.70 1.88
CA SER A 170 -6.99 4.21 1.21
C SER A 170 -7.96 3.52 2.18
N ILE A 171 -7.47 2.96 3.29
CA ILE A 171 -8.33 2.34 4.31
C ILE A 171 -9.12 3.42 5.05
N ASN A 172 -8.48 4.53 5.39
CA ASN A 172 -9.14 5.69 6.00
C ASN A 172 -10.22 6.25 5.08
N SER A 173 -9.89 6.42 3.79
CA SER A 173 -10.84 6.82 2.75
C SER A 173 -12.06 5.90 2.71
N TRP A 174 -11.83 4.59 2.64
CA TRP A 174 -12.91 3.60 2.60
C TRP A 174 -13.79 3.60 3.86
N ALA A 175 -13.21 3.76 5.06
CA ALA A 175 -13.97 3.82 6.30
C ALA A 175 -14.95 5.01 6.30
N VAL A 176 -14.44 6.20 5.95
CA VAL A 176 -15.22 7.43 5.96
C VAL A 176 -16.29 7.43 4.85
N ILE A 177 -15.92 7.08 3.61
CA ILE A 177 -16.86 7.07 2.48
C ILE A 177 -18.00 6.07 2.70
N ARG A 178 -17.72 4.89 3.27
CA ARG A 178 -18.77 3.91 3.58
C ARG A 178 -19.71 4.39 4.68
N ALA A 179 -19.16 5.00 5.73
CA ALA A 179 -19.97 5.60 6.78
C ALA A 179 -20.89 6.68 6.21
N GLU A 180 -20.37 7.53 5.31
CA GLU A 180 -21.15 8.56 4.63
C GLU A 180 -22.23 7.97 3.71
N CYS A 181 -21.90 6.97 2.89
CA CYS A 181 -22.90 6.28 2.06
C CYS A 181 -24.04 5.72 2.92
N LYS A 182 -23.71 5.14 4.09
CA LYS A 182 -24.70 4.63 5.03
C LYS A 182 -25.57 5.75 5.61
N ARG A 183 -24.99 6.87 6.04
CA ARG A 183 -25.73 8.04 6.55
C ARG A 183 -26.69 8.63 5.51
N LEU A 184 -26.26 8.70 4.25
CA LEU A 184 -27.05 9.21 3.13
C LEU A 184 -28.03 8.18 2.54
N GLY A 185 -28.01 6.93 3.00
CA GLY A 185 -28.80 5.84 2.43
C GLY A 185 -28.44 5.49 0.97
N HIS A 186 -27.20 5.76 0.56
CA HIS A 186 -26.70 5.46 -0.77
C HIS A 186 -26.24 4.01 -0.90
N PRO A 187 -26.54 3.33 -2.03
CA PRO A 187 -25.98 2.01 -2.28
C PRO A 187 -24.46 2.12 -2.40
N MET A 188 -23.72 1.14 -1.89
CA MET A 188 -22.25 1.10 -2.03
C MET A 188 -21.81 0.34 -3.29
N SER A 189 -22.59 -0.65 -3.69
CA SER A 189 -22.27 -1.54 -4.80
C SER A 189 -22.95 -1.13 -6.11
N CYS A 190 -22.29 -1.39 -7.22
CA CYS A 190 -22.84 -1.27 -8.56
C CYS A 190 -24.05 -2.18 -8.72
N SER A 191 -25.19 -1.65 -9.18
CA SER A 191 -26.42 -2.43 -9.34
C SER A 191 -26.34 -3.53 -10.41
N ALA A 192 -25.42 -3.44 -11.37
CA ALA A 192 -25.29 -4.44 -12.44
C ALA A 192 -24.40 -5.63 -12.08
N CYS A 193 -23.36 -5.42 -11.26
CA CYS A 193 -22.45 -6.49 -10.84
C CYS A 193 -22.50 -6.79 -9.34
N GLU A 194 -23.31 -6.06 -8.58
CA GLU A 194 -23.51 -6.24 -7.15
C GLU A 194 -22.21 -6.16 -6.31
N GLY A 195 -21.19 -5.45 -6.83
CA GLY A 195 -19.88 -5.34 -6.18
C GLY A 195 -18.82 -6.32 -6.71
N GLU A 196 -19.18 -7.23 -7.60
CA GLU A 196 -18.27 -8.28 -8.10
C GLU A 196 -17.20 -7.76 -9.09
N CYS A 197 -17.28 -6.49 -9.50
CA CYS A 197 -16.41 -5.84 -10.51
C CYS A 197 -16.47 -6.44 -11.91
N GLN A 198 -17.02 -7.64 -12.07
CA GLN A 198 -17.03 -8.41 -13.31
C GLN A 198 -18.38 -9.11 -13.53
N ILE A 199 -18.70 -9.34 -14.80
CA ILE A 199 -19.88 -10.09 -15.22
C ILE A 199 -19.43 -11.38 -15.88
N TRP A 200 -19.95 -12.50 -15.37
CA TRP A 200 -19.68 -13.82 -15.88
C TRP A 200 -20.63 -14.18 -17.02
N ARG A 201 -20.11 -14.79 -18.09
CA ARG A 201 -20.95 -15.28 -19.20
C ARG A 201 -22.05 -16.25 -18.73
N THR A 202 -21.73 -17.10 -17.75
CA THR A 202 -22.69 -18.00 -17.12
C THR A 202 -22.33 -18.26 -15.65
N ASN A 203 -23.33 -18.51 -14.81
CA ASN A 203 -23.12 -18.93 -13.41
C ASN A 203 -22.30 -20.22 -13.28
N ARG A 204 -22.36 -21.12 -14.27
CA ARG A 204 -21.54 -22.34 -14.29
C ARG A 204 -20.05 -22.01 -14.41
N LEU A 205 -19.67 -21.01 -15.19
CA LEU A 205 -18.27 -20.57 -15.34
C LEU A 205 -17.79 -19.86 -14.08
N ARG A 206 -18.62 -19.02 -13.47
CA ARG A 206 -18.34 -18.41 -12.17
C ARG A 206 -18.00 -19.46 -11.11
N LYS A 207 -18.89 -20.44 -10.91
CA LYS A 207 -18.68 -21.54 -9.94
C LYS A 207 -17.43 -22.38 -10.24
N LYS A 208 -17.04 -22.53 -11.51
CA LYS A 208 -15.80 -23.20 -11.87
C LYS A 208 -14.57 -22.36 -11.52
N ALA A 209 -14.65 -21.04 -11.70
CA ALA A 209 -13.58 -20.12 -11.33
C ALA A 209 -13.39 -20.04 -9.81
N GLU A 210 -14.47 -19.92 -9.05
CA GLU A 210 -14.45 -19.89 -7.57
C GLU A 210 -13.87 -21.17 -6.96
N LYS A 211 -14.10 -22.33 -7.60
CA LYS A 211 -13.59 -23.63 -7.15
C LYS A 211 -12.19 -23.94 -7.66
N TRP A 212 -11.64 -23.13 -8.57
CA TRP A 212 -10.32 -23.38 -9.10
C TRP A 212 -9.28 -23.05 -8.03
N THR A 213 -8.33 -23.96 -7.85
CA THR A 213 -7.21 -23.78 -6.94
C THR A 213 -5.93 -23.71 -7.75
N LYS A 214 -5.01 -22.86 -7.30
CA LYS A 214 -3.67 -22.79 -7.86
C LYS A 214 -2.96 -24.15 -7.78
N VAL A 215 -2.10 -24.40 -8.76
CA VAL A 215 -1.24 -25.58 -8.84
C VAL A 215 0.21 -25.10 -8.74
N GLU A 216 0.92 -25.57 -7.72
CA GLU A 216 2.35 -25.27 -7.54
C GLU A 216 3.18 -25.86 -8.70
N PRO A 217 4.37 -25.29 -9.01
CA PRO A 217 5.30 -25.93 -9.92
C PRO A 217 5.68 -27.34 -9.43
N PRO A 218 6.09 -28.27 -10.33
CA PRO A 218 6.47 -29.62 -9.94
C PRO A 218 7.55 -29.58 -8.86
N ALA A 219 7.25 -30.17 -7.70
CA ALA A 219 8.19 -30.23 -6.59
C ALA A 219 9.41 -31.09 -6.95
N GLY A 220 10.57 -30.73 -6.41
CA GLY A 220 11.81 -31.48 -6.62
C GLY A 220 12.99 -30.90 -5.88
N LEU A 221 14.18 -31.40 -6.18
CA LEU A 221 15.40 -31.05 -5.44
C LEU A 221 16.04 -29.73 -5.88
N GLY A 222 15.63 -29.16 -7.02
CA GLY A 222 16.20 -27.94 -7.56
C GLY A 222 15.84 -26.70 -6.75
N TYR A 223 16.74 -25.73 -6.73
CA TYR A 223 16.58 -24.44 -6.07
C TYR A 223 16.22 -23.38 -7.12
N GLN A 224 15.16 -22.61 -6.86
CA GLN A 224 14.72 -21.54 -7.75
C GLN A 224 14.13 -20.39 -6.94
N ILE A 225 14.47 -19.15 -7.30
CA ILE A 225 13.88 -17.95 -6.70
C ILE A 225 12.66 -17.53 -7.52
N TRP A 226 11.60 -17.16 -6.82
CA TRP A 226 10.35 -16.69 -7.36
C TRP A 226 10.01 -15.31 -6.81
N GLU A 227 9.33 -14.50 -7.61
CA GLU A 227 8.68 -13.29 -7.11
C GLU A 227 7.27 -13.59 -6.61
N HIS A 228 6.90 -12.97 -5.50
CA HIS A 228 5.57 -13.04 -4.91
C HIS A 228 4.87 -11.68 -5.10
N THR A 229 4.71 -11.25 -6.35
CA THR A 229 3.62 -10.34 -6.73
C THR A 229 2.45 -11.22 -7.19
N THR A 230 1.23 -10.68 -7.28
CA THR A 230 -0.07 -11.38 -7.37
C THR A 230 -0.19 -12.53 -8.40
N GLU A 231 0.81 -12.73 -9.24
CA GLU A 231 0.81 -13.66 -10.35
C GLU A 231 1.92 -14.73 -10.29
N GLY A 232 3.02 -14.54 -9.53
CA GLY A 232 4.03 -15.58 -9.23
C GLY A 232 4.85 -16.09 -10.44
N SER A 233 6.10 -15.65 -10.56
CA SER A 233 7.01 -16.05 -11.65
C SER A 233 8.39 -16.47 -11.15
N PRO A 234 9.10 -17.39 -11.83
CA PRO A 234 10.49 -17.69 -11.52
C PRO A 234 11.39 -16.57 -12.02
N ILE A 235 12.26 -16.07 -11.15
CA ILE A 235 13.23 -15.02 -11.46
C ILE A 235 14.67 -15.55 -11.59
N SER A 236 14.88 -16.84 -11.30
CA SER A 236 16.13 -17.55 -11.56
C SER A 236 15.89 -18.85 -12.34
N PRO A 237 16.90 -19.39 -13.02
CA PRO A 237 16.94 -20.78 -13.44
C PRO A 237 16.84 -21.74 -12.24
N VAL A 238 16.65 -23.03 -12.54
CA VAL A 238 16.70 -24.10 -11.53
C VAL A 238 18.15 -24.54 -11.37
N PHE A 239 18.63 -24.58 -10.13
CA PHE A 239 19.99 -25.02 -9.80
C PHE A 239 19.95 -26.27 -8.92
N ALA A 240 20.97 -27.12 -9.02
CA ALA A 240 21.06 -28.33 -8.19
C ALA A 240 21.43 -27.99 -6.74
N THR A 241 22.14 -26.89 -6.53
CA THR A 241 22.63 -26.48 -5.22
C THR A 241 22.29 -25.03 -4.88
N ALA A 242 22.17 -24.74 -3.58
CA ALA A 242 22.01 -23.38 -3.06
C ALA A 242 23.16 -22.45 -3.48
N LYS A 243 24.39 -22.97 -3.53
CA LYS A 243 25.59 -22.20 -3.88
C LYS A 243 25.59 -21.73 -5.33
N GLU A 244 25.19 -22.60 -6.26
CA GLU A 244 25.07 -22.23 -7.68
C GLU A 244 24.01 -21.14 -7.87
N LEU A 245 22.87 -21.29 -7.17
CA LEU A 245 21.83 -20.26 -7.19
C LEU A 245 22.34 -18.94 -6.62
N ALA A 246 22.97 -18.95 -5.44
CA ALA A 246 23.52 -17.74 -4.83
C ALA A 246 24.57 -17.04 -5.71
N ALA A 247 25.44 -17.81 -6.37
CA ALA A 247 26.42 -17.28 -7.30
C ALA A 247 25.74 -16.59 -8.50
N TRP A 248 24.75 -17.24 -9.10
CA TRP A 248 23.99 -16.69 -10.23
C TRP A 248 23.24 -15.40 -9.85
N MET A 249 22.66 -15.35 -8.64
CA MET A 249 21.97 -14.16 -8.16
C MET A 249 22.90 -12.94 -8.00
N VAL A 250 24.19 -13.17 -7.74
CA VAL A 250 25.18 -12.09 -7.61
C VAL A 250 25.64 -11.58 -8.99
N THR A 251 25.78 -12.47 -9.98
CA THR A 251 26.39 -12.14 -11.27
C THR A 251 25.37 -11.73 -12.32
N GLU A 252 24.33 -12.52 -12.53
CA GLU A 252 23.41 -12.37 -13.67
C GLU A 252 22.14 -11.58 -13.32
N TYR A 253 21.67 -11.68 -12.07
CA TYR A 253 20.42 -11.04 -11.64
C TYR A 253 20.58 -9.55 -11.26
N ARG A 254 21.80 -9.01 -11.34
CA ARG A 254 22.22 -7.69 -10.82
C ARG A 254 21.49 -6.46 -11.39
N HIS A 255 20.57 -6.64 -12.34
CA HIS A 255 19.84 -5.58 -13.03
C HIS A 255 18.62 -5.02 -12.28
N ARG A 256 18.24 -5.52 -11.10
CA ARG A 256 16.94 -5.18 -10.45
C ARG A 256 16.97 -4.81 -8.97
N ARG A 257 17.78 -3.82 -8.57
CA ARG A 257 17.78 -3.20 -7.21
C ARG A 257 18.02 -4.15 -6.03
N ASP A 258 18.34 -5.42 -6.27
CA ASP A 258 18.71 -6.40 -5.24
C ASP A 258 20.22 -6.48 -5.12
N GLU A 259 20.77 -5.63 -4.27
CA GLU A 259 22.22 -5.53 -4.04
C GLU A 259 22.71 -6.58 -3.02
N GLY A 260 22.23 -7.83 -3.13
CA GLY A 260 22.65 -8.93 -2.27
C GLY A 260 24.02 -9.47 -2.67
N ASN A 261 24.93 -9.61 -1.71
CA ASN A 261 26.17 -10.37 -1.93
C ASN A 261 25.92 -11.88 -1.73
N PHE A 262 26.91 -12.70 -2.10
CA PHE A 262 26.82 -14.16 -2.01
C PHE A 262 26.40 -14.63 -0.61
N THR A 263 27.00 -14.06 0.44
CA THR A 263 26.67 -14.38 1.84
C THR A 263 25.21 -14.09 2.17
N SER A 264 24.69 -12.95 1.72
CA SER A 264 23.29 -12.56 1.97
C SER A 264 22.32 -13.49 1.24
N TRP A 265 22.65 -13.89 0.01
CA TRP A 265 21.88 -14.88 -0.75
C TRP A 265 21.93 -16.28 -0.11
N MET A 266 23.09 -16.72 0.35
CA MET A 266 23.21 -18.00 1.07
C MET A 266 22.37 -17.99 2.34
N LYS A 267 22.46 -16.94 3.17
CA LYS A 267 21.62 -16.78 4.36
C LYS A 267 20.13 -16.79 4.03
N PHE A 268 19.72 -16.14 2.95
CA PHE A 268 18.34 -16.18 2.48
C PHE A 268 17.90 -17.59 2.07
N ILE A 269 18.71 -18.29 1.27
CA ILE A 269 18.38 -19.61 0.70
C ILE A 269 18.38 -20.70 1.78
N GLU A 270 19.32 -20.66 2.72
CA GLU A 270 19.44 -21.63 3.80
C GLU A 270 18.57 -21.30 5.01
N GLY A 271 18.18 -20.03 5.15
CA GLY A 271 17.36 -19.53 6.25
C GLY A 271 15.88 -19.42 5.89
N PRO A 272 15.31 -18.20 5.88
CA PRO A 272 13.86 -18.01 5.83
C PRO A 272 13.23 -18.44 4.50
N GLY A 273 13.99 -18.47 3.40
CA GLY A 273 13.47 -18.78 2.07
C GLY A 273 12.37 -17.82 1.60
N TRP A 274 12.04 -16.77 2.36
CA TRP A 274 11.08 -15.75 2.00
C TRP A 274 11.44 -14.41 2.64
N VAL A 275 11.33 -13.33 1.87
CA VAL A 275 11.51 -11.95 2.34
C VAL A 275 10.54 -11.00 1.62
N PRO A 276 10.02 -9.95 2.28
CA PRO A 276 9.22 -8.93 1.62
C PRO A 276 10.05 -8.12 0.61
N SER A 277 9.40 -7.24 -0.16
CA SER A 277 10.12 -6.38 -1.12
C SER A 277 10.98 -5.30 -0.46
N GLY A 278 10.67 -4.93 0.78
CA GLY A 278 11.48 -4.01 1.57
C GLY A 278 11.08 -4.01 3.05
N VAL A 279 12.03 -3.65 3.92
CA VAL A 279 11.83 -3.44 5.37
C VAL A 279 12.59 -2.19 5.77
N ILE A 280 12.03 -1.37 6.66
CA ILE A 280 12.76 -0.29 7.32
C ILE A 280 13.14 -0.76 8.71
N GLY A 281 14.44 -0.79 9.01
CA GLY A 281 14.99 -1.13 10.33
C GLY A 281 16.14 -0.17 10.65
N GLY A 282 16.25 0.28 11.91
CA GLY A 282 17.32 1.20 12.32
C GLY A 282 17.43 2.51 11.48
N GLY A 283 16.31 2.99 10.92
CA GLY A 283 16.28 4.18 10.04
C GLY A 283 16.82 3.95 8.62
N ARG A 284 17.10 2.70 8.23
CA ARG A 284 17.60 2.32 6.90
C ARG A 284 16.59 1.44 6.18
N LEU A 285 16.48 1.63 4.86
CA LEU A 285 15.65 0.81 4.00
C LEU A 285 16.46 -0.38 3.45
N PHE A 286 15.98 -1.59 3.72
CA PHE A 286 16.53 -2.85 3.23
C PHE A 286 15.63 -3.42 2.13
N HIS A 287 16.23 -4.08 1.14
CA HIS A 287 15.53 -4.71 0.01
C HIS A 287 16.07 -6.11 -0.27
N GLY A 288 15.20 -6.98 -0.78
CA GLY A 288 15.57 -8.31 -1.27
C GLY A 288 16.30 -9.16 -0.26
N ALA A 289 17.33 -9.89 -0.72
CA ALA A 289 18.11 -10.78 0.16
C ALA A 289 18.81 -10.03 1.30
N ASN A 290 19.03 -8.71 1.20
CA ASN A 290 19.63 -7.94 2.29
C ASN A 290 18.69 -7.73 3.48
N ILE A 291 17.39 -7.99 3.34
CA ILE A 291 16.43 -7.92 4.45
C ILE A 291 16.80 -8.90 5.57
N VAL A 292 17.44 -10.03 5.25
CA VAL A 292 17.89 -10.98 6.28
C VAL A 292 18.87 -10.35 7.28
N ARG A 293 19.56 -9.27 6.89
CA ARG A 293 20.46 -8.51 7.77
C ARG A 293 19.70 -7.59 8.74
N ALA A 294 18.55 -7.06 8.33
CA ALA A 294 17.72 -6.22 9.20
C ALA A 294 17.22 -7.02 10.42
N PHE A 295 16.90 -8.30 10.23
CA PHE A 295 16.50 -9.20 11.32
C PHE A 295 17.64 -9.54 12.28
N GLU A 296 18.90 -9.36 11.88
CA GLU A 296 20.08 -9.58 12.74
C GLU A 296 20.43 -8.31 13.52
N GLU A 297 20.31 -7.12 12.90
CA GLU A 297 20.58 -5.83 13.55
C GLU A 297 19.57 -5.49 14.67
N GLU A 298 18.36 -6.06 14.65
CA GLU A 298 17.39 -5.94 15.76
C GLU A 298 17.66 -6.91 16.93
N GLN A 299 18.56 -7.89 16.78
CA GLN A 299 18.89 -8.87 17.83
C GLN A 299 20.15 -8.52 18.63
N GLU A 300 20.92 -7.52 18.23
CA GLU A 300 22.00 -6.99 19.08
C GLU A 300 21.39 -5.96 20.04
N PRO A 301 21.34 -6.23 21.37
CA PRO A 301 20.98 -5.19 22.31
C PRO A 301 21.99 -4.05 22.14
N ALA A 302 21.48 -2.82 21.97
CA ALA A 302 22.31 -1.63 22.00
C ALA A 302 23.16 -1.68 23.27
N ILE A 303 24.44 -1.96 23.11
CA ILE A 303 25.40 -1.87 24.21
C ILE A 303 25.41 -0.39 24.62
N ALA A 304 25.02 -0.16 25.87
CA ALA A 304 24.87 1.15 26.50
C ALA A 304 26.14 2.00 26.49
#